data_AF-A7S947-F1
#
_entry.id   AF-A7S947-F1
#
_cell.length_a   1.000
_cell.length_b   1.000
_cell.length_c   1.000
_cell.angle_alpha   90.00
_cell.angle_beta   90.00
_cell.angle_gamma   90.00
#
_symmetry.space_group_name_H-M   'P 1'
#
loop_
_entity.id
_entity.type
_entity.pdbx_description
1 polymer ?
#
loop_
_entity_poly.entity_id
_entity_poly.type
_entity_poly.pdbx_seq_one_letter_code
_entity_poly.pdbx_strand_id
1 'polypeptide(L)'
;MDLKRQVLLFLLGTVFVKHGVTEFFMRDGDWTFGQFLDDGSKAFRKSGAVIYSALMANLTSCLFECLYLNGCFAFNAEKKEKDLTCEFLNFGKSDYANFLVDNSTFQSYRLMTKCTDNPCKNGGVCSPLENGGELFSCTCPASHTGDVCHYLLDTPTGTLTSPPFKFLGPTLSFMIGGGCDVNYERAELLIDGAVVHKSTGIKKADGYCQSETMGKASWDVSAYLGRTAHVRLVDASSGNWGHINFDHVTDSCP
;
A
#
# COMPACT_ATOMS: atom_id res chain seq x y z
N MET A 1 -59.02 -1.06 -29.06
CA MET A 1 -58.03 -0.07 -29.53
C MET A 1 -58.00 1.01 -28.46
N ASP A 2 -56.95 1.22 -27.67
CA ASP A 2 -55.50 1.00 -27.86
C ASP A 2 -54.89 1.03 -26.42
N LEU A 3 -54.34 -0.03 -25.80
CA LEU A 3 -53.14 -0.84 -26.06
C LEU A 3 -51.79 -0.09 -25.99
N LYS A 4 -51.37 0.33 -24.77
CA LYS A 4 -49.97 0.49 -24.26
C LYS A 4 -50.05 1.24 -22.91
N ARG A 5 -49.65 0.76 -21.73
CA ARG A 5 -48.88 -0.42 -21.32
C ARG A 5 -49.14 -0.61 -19.81
N GLN A 6 -50.15 -1.41 -19.47
CA GLN A 6 -50.23 -2.08 -18.16
C GLN A 6 -49.29 -3.28 -18.23
N VAL A 7 -48.23 -3.28 -17.43
CA VAL A 7 -47.57 -4.52 -16.98
C VAL A 7 -47.19 -4.31 -15.52
N LEU A 8 -48.16 -4.59 -14.66
CA LEU A 8 -47.92 -5.09 -13.32
C LEU A 8 -47.42 -6.53 -13.49
N LEU A 9 -46.14 -6.78 -13.25
CA LEU A 9 -45.63 -8.14 -13.07
C LEU A 9 -44.56 -8.11 -11.96
N PHE A 10 -45.00 -8.62 -10.81
CA PHE A 10 -44.17 -9.08 -9.70
C PHE A 10 -43.03 -9.97 -10.22
N LEU A 11 -41.80 -9.69 -9.78
CA LEU A 11 -40.67 -10.60 -9.54
C LEU A 11 -39.48 -9.70 -9.14
N LEU A 12 -38.96 -9.81 -7.91
CA LEU A 12 -37.64 -9.35 -7.41
C LEU A 12 -36.87 -8.40 -8.36
N GLY A 13 -37.39 -7.18 -8.54
CA GLY A 13 -37.03 -6.33 -9.66
C GLY A 13 -35.93 -5.35 -9.30
N THR A 14 -34.67 -5.74 -9.53
CA THR A 14 -33.57 -4.81 -9.79
C THR A 14 -34.04 -3.76 -10.80
N VAL A 15 -34.14 -2.50 -10.36
CA VAL A 15 -34.29 -1.37 -11.29
C VAL A 15 -32.94 -1.18 -11.97
N PHE A 16 -32.80 -1.67 -13.20
CA PHE A 16 -31.65 -1.34 -14.05
C PHE A 16 -31.80 0.10 -14.56
N VAL A 17 -31.26 1.06 -13.80
CA VAL A 17 -30.86 2.35 -14.33
C VAL A 17 -29.38 2.25 -14.70
N LYS A 18 -28.99 2.86 -15.83
CA LYS A 18 -27.60 3.01 -16.27
C LYS A 18 -26.68 3.26 -15.06
N HIS A 19 -25.64 2.43 -14.92
CA HIS A 19 -24.50 2.50 -13.98
C HIS A 19 -24.44 1.51 -12.81
N GLY A 20 -25.39 0.57 -12.68
CA GLY A 20 -25.21 -0.57 -11.78
C GLY A 20 -25.41 -0.23 -10.31
N VAL A 21 -26.27 -1.04 -9.70
CA VAL A 21 -26.49 -1.21 -8.27
C VAL A 21 -27.20 -0.03 -7.57
N THR A 22 -28.50 -0.20 -7.35
CA THR A 22 -29.21 0.28 -6.15
C THR A 22 -30.07 -0.88 -5.69
N GLU A 23 -29.61 -1.63 -4.68
CA GLU A 23 -30.43 -2.66 -4.04
C GLU A 23 -31.24 -2.02 -2.92
N PHE A 24 -32.56 -2.06 -3.07
CA PHE A 24 -33.52 -1.60 -2.06
C PHE A 24 -34.03 -2.81 -1.29
N PHE A 25 -33.87 -2.80 0.03
CA PHE A 25 -34.44 -3.82 0.90
C PHE A 25 -35.53 -3.17 1.75
N MET A 26 -36.73 -3.75 1.74
CA MET A 26 -37.73 -3.42 2.74
C MET A 26 -37.48 -4.24 4.00
N ARG A 27 -37.24 -3.57 5.12
CA ARG A 27 -37.17 -4.18 6.45
C ARG A 27 -38.08 -3.37 7.38
N ASP A 28 -39.01 -4.05 8.07
CA ASP A 28 -39.93 -3.46 9.05
C ASP A 28 -40.80 -2.28 8.54
N GLY A 29 -41.13 -2.27 7.24
CA GLY A 29 -42.00 -1.25 6.64
C GLY A 29 -41.29 0.05 6.24
N ASP A 30 -39.96 0.11 6.38
CA ASP A 30 -39.13 1.22 5.94
C ASP A 30 -38.22 0.80 4.77
N TRP A 31 -37.96 1.72 3.85
CA TRP A 31 -37.07 1.46 2.71
C TRP A 31 -35.62 1.67 3.14
N THR A 32 -34.85 0.59 3.22
CA THR A 32 -33.40 0.69 3.45
C THR A 32 -32.65 0.59 2.13
N PHE A 33 -31.79 1.56 1.86
CA PHE A 33 -30.82 1.45 0.77
C PHE A 33 -29.73 0.50 1.25
N GLY A 34 -29.70 -0.71 0.70
CA GLY A 34 -28.74 -1.75 1.11
C GLY A 34 -27.28 -1.37 0.89
N GLN A 35 -27.03 -0.26 0.18
CA GLN A 35 -25.70 0.22 -0.14
C GLN A 35 -25.09 1.16 0.88
N PHE A 36 -25.80 1.59 1.92
CA PHE A 36 -25.21 2.47 2.94
C PHE A 36 -25.17 1.79 4.30
N LEU A 37 -24.04 1.92 4.97
CA LEU A 37 -23.84 1.55 6.37
C LEU A 37 -24.17 2.74 7.24
N ASP A 38 -24.96 2.50 8.29
CA ASP A 38 -25.26 3.46 9.34
C ASP A 38 -24.26 3.27 10.50
N ASP A 39 -23.46 4.30 10.78
CA ASP A 39 -22.47 4.28 11.87
C ASP A 39 -23.06 4.72 13.23
N GLY A 40 -24.37 4.94 13.31
CA GLY A 40 -25.10 5.36 14.49
C GLY A 40 -24.93 6.84 14.82
N SER A 41 -25.01 7.18 16.11
CA SER A 41 -24.86 8.56 16.64
C SER A 41 -23.41 9.05 16.62
N LYS A 42 -22.81 9.03 15.43
CA LYS A 42 -21.45 9.48 15.16
C LYS A 42 -21.44 10.37 13.94
N ALA A 43 -20.58 11.38 13.96
CA ALA A 43 -20.30 12.23 12.81
C ALA A 43 -18.91 11.91 12.26
N PHE A 44 -18.79 11.84 10.94
CA PHE A 44 -17.50 11.81 10.29
C PHE A 44 -16.88 13.21 10.25
N ARG A 45 -15.63 13.32 10.71
CA ARG A 45 -14.90 14.60 10.80
C ARG A 45 -13.48 14.43 10.29
N LYS A 46 -13.21 15.02 9.12
CA LYS A 46 -11.87 15.14 8.56
C LYS A 46 -11.76 16.43 7.75
N SER A 47 -10.69 17.19 7.94
CA SER A 47 -10.46 18.43 7.20
C SER A 47 -10.41 18.17 5.69
N GLY A 48 -11.14 18.98 4.92
CA GLY A 48 -11.23 18.89 3.46
C GLY A 48 -12.08 17.72 2.93
N ALA A 49 -12.77 16.96 3.79
CA ALA A 49 -13.61 15.86 3.35
C ALA A 49 -15.03 16.29 2.90
N VAL A 50 -15.54 17.40 3.44
CA VAL A 50 -16.86 17.92 3.06
C VAL A 50 -16.78 18.53 1.67
N ILE A 51 -17.54 17.96 0.74
CA ILE A 51 -17.73 18.49 -0.62
C ILE A 51 -18.61 19.74 -0.53
N TYR A 52 -19.80 19.58 0.04
CA TYR A 52 -20.73 20.65 0.36
C TYR A 52 -21.80 20.18 1.35
N SER A 53 -22.60 21.11 1.86
CA SER A 53 -23.74 20.85 2.74
C SER A 53 -25.04 21.35 2.13
N ALA A 54 -26.13 20.59 2.26
CA ALA A 54 -27.44 20.99 1.77
C ALA A 54 -28.58 20.54 2.70
N LEU A 55 -29.71 21.25 2.59
CA LEU A 55 -30.95 20.90 3.26
C LEU A 55 -31.80 20.03 2.33
N MET A 56 -32.23 18.87 2.83
CA MET A 56 -32.95 17.85 2.07
C MET A 56 -34.24 17.48 2.78
N ALA A 57 -35.25 17.05 2.03
CA ALA A 57 -36.58 16.74 2.58
C ALA A 57 -36.57 15.53 3.54
N ASN A 58 -35.69 14.55 3.29
CA ASN A 58 -35.58 13.32 4.08
C ASN A 58 -34.24 12.60 3.80
N LEU A 59 -34.01 11.50 4.50
CA LEU A 59 -32.81 10.69 4.38
C LEU A 59 -32.63 10.09 2.97
N THR A 60 -33.72 9.66 2.32
CA THR A 60 -33.71 9.13 0.95
C THR A 60 -33.17 10.15 -0.05
N SER A 61 -33.52 11.43 0.11
CA SER A 61 -32.96 12.50 -0.73
C SER A 61 -31.44 12.63 -0.56
N CYS A 62 -30.91 12.51 0.66
CA CYS A 62 -29.46 12.53 0.89
C CYS A 62 -28.76 11.31 0.29
N LEU A 63 -29.35 10.13 0.44
CA LEU A 63 -28.81 8.89 -0.13
C LEU A 63 -28.70 9.00 -1.66
N PHE A 64 -29.75 9.44 -2.35
CA PHE A 64 -29.71 9.64 -3.80
C PHE A 64 -28.71 10.71 -4.22
N GLU A 65 -28.68 11.85 -3.54
CA GLU A 65 -27.74 12.92 -3.88
C GLU A 65 -26.29 12.42 -3.81
N CYS A 66 -25.93 11.68 -2.76
CA CYS A 66 -24.58 11.11 -2.66
C CYS A 66 -24.29 10.09 -3.78
N LEU A 67 -25.27 9.26 -4.18
CA LEU A 67 -25.07 8.30 -5.28
C LEU A 67 -24.82 8.97 -6.64
N TYR A 68 -25.44 10.13 -6.88
CA TYR A 68 -25.29 10.87 -8.14
C TYR A 68 -24.17 11.91 -8.11
N LEU A 69 -23.71 12.30 -6.91
CA LEU A 69 -22.61 13.23 -6.73
C LEU A 69 -21.27 12.53 -6.95
N ASN A 70 -20.57 12.92 -8.03
CA ASN A 70 -19.26 12.36 -8.33
C ASN A 70 -18.29 12.58 -7.16
N GLY A 71 -17.68 11.49 -6.70
CA GLY A 71 -16.74 11.48 -5.60
C GLY A 71 -17.38 11.47 -4.22
N CYS A 72 -18.70 11.37 -4.08
CA CYS A 72 -19.33 11.17 -2.77
C CYS A 72 -19.29 9.69 -2.36
N PHE A 73 -18.81 9.44 -1.15
CA PHE A 73 -18.70 8.08 -0.59
C PHE A 73 -19.32 7.97 0.80
N ALA A 74 -19.68 9.09 1.42
CA ALA A 74 -20.36 9.14 2.69
C ALA A 74 -21.08 10.48 2.84
N PHE A 75 -21.96 10.58 3.83
CA PHE A 75 -22.49 11.86 4.28
C PHE A 75 -22.81 11.82 5.78
N ASN A 76 -22.76 12.98 6.42
CA ASN A 76 -23.38 13.15 7.73
C ASN A 76 -24.78 13.69 7.55
N ALA A 77 -25.73 13.24 8.34
CA ALA A 77 -27.09 13.77 8.38
C ALA A 77 -27.47 14.21 9.79
N GLU A 78 -28.02 15.40 9.91
CA GLU A 78 -28.59 15.94 11.14
C GLU A 78 -30.07 16.26 10.91
N LYS A 79 -30.91 15.76 11.80
CA LYS A 79 -32.35 16.02 11.74
C LYS A 79 -32.66 17.44 12.22
N LYS A 80 -33.37 18.21 11.39
CA LYS A 80 -34.01 19.48 11.76
C LYS A 80 -35.52 19.25 11.93
N GLU A 81 -36.29 20.29 12.29
CA GLU A 81 -37.72 20.14 12.60
C GLU A 81 -38.52 19.46 11.48
N LYS A 82 -38.29 19.85 10.22
CA LYS A 82 -39.01 19.33 9.04
C LYS A 82 -38.09 18.78 7.94
N ASP A 83 -36.80 19.08 8.02
CA ASP A 83 -35.81 18.77 7.00
C ASP A 83 -34.60 18.04 7.60
N LEU A 84 -33.73 17.53 6.73
CA LEU A 84 -32.45 16.93 7.08
C LEU A 84 -31.32 17.81 6.54
N THR A 85 -30.37 18.20 7.40
CA THR A 85 -29.11 18.80 6.93
C THR A 85 -28.15 17.67 6.59
N CYS A 86 -27.67 17.63 5.34
CA CYS A 86 -26.75 16.60 4.86
C CYS A 86 -25.42 17.21 4.41
N GLU A 87 -24.32 16.72 4.99
CA GLU A 87 -22.94 17.08 4.63
C GLU A 87 -22.35 15.95 3.78
N PHE A 88 -22.16 16.18 2.48
CA PHE A 88 -21.65 15.17 1.56
C PHE A 88 -20.12 15.09 1.62
N LEU A 89 -19.59 13.87 1.66
CA LEU A 89 -18.19 13.61 1.98
C LEU A 89 -17.51 12.84 0.85
N ASN A 90 -16.33 13.31 0.44
CA ASN A 90 -15.46 12.63 -0.53
C ASN A 90 -14.52 11.61 0.12
N PHE A 91 -15.00 10.90 1.14
CA PHE A 91 -14.18 9.99 1.91
C PHE A 91 -14.87 8.65 2.16
N GLY A 92 -14.31 7.59 1.56
CA GLY A 92 -14.80 6.22 1.69
C GLY A 92 -13.71 5.19 1.96
N LYS A 93 -12.55 5.64 2.45
CA LYS A 93 -11.38 4.77 2.68
C LYS A 93 -11.65 3.73 3.77
N SER A 94 -10.83 2.67 3.83
CA SER A 94 -10.99 1.62 4.86
C SER A 94 -10.68 2.10 6.28
N ASP A 95 -9.94 3.21 6.43
CA ASP A 95 -9.64 3.85 7.71
C ASP A 95 -10.74 4.83 8.16
N TYR A 96 -11.93 4.80 7.54
CA TYR A 96 -13.07 5.66 7.85
C TYR A 96 -13.39 5.76 9.34
N ALA A 97 -13.39 4.63 10.03
CA ALA A 97 -13.74 4.55 11.45
C ALA A 97 -12.83 5.40 12.36
N ASN A 98 -11.61 5.71 11.93
CA ASN A 98 -10.66 6.55 12.68
C ASN A 98 -11.09 8.03 12.75
N PHE A 99 -12.01 8.44 11.87
CA PHE A 99 -12.51 9.81 11.77
C PHE A 99 -13.95 9.96 12.26
N LEU A 100 -14.53 8.89 12.81
CA LEU A 100 -15.83 8.93 13.45
C LEU A 100 -15.69 9.49 14.86
N VAL A 101 -16.50 10.51 15.15
CA VAL A 101 -16.57 11.17 16.46
C VAL A 101 -17.98 11.02 16.99
N ASP A 102 -18.14 10.66 18.26
CA ASP A 102 -19.45 10.59 18.90
C ASP A 102 -20.18 11.94 18.79
N ASN A 103 -21.42 11.91 18.33
CA ASN A 103 -22.21 13.09 18.10
C ASN A 103 -23.70 12.79 18.30
N SER A 104 -24.35 13.50 19.22
CA SER A 104 -25.76 13.28 19.52
C SER A 104 -26.73 13.81 18.47
N THR A 105 -26.27 14.64 17.51
CA THR A 105 -27.14 15.29 16.52
C THR A 105 -26.91 14.78 15.09
N PHE A 106 -25.66 14.49 14.75
CA PHE A 106 -25.28 13.94 13.44
C PHE A 106 -25.20 12.41 13.47
N GLN A 107 -25.67 11.81 12.39
CA GLN A 107 -25.51 10.40 12.06
C GLN A 107 -24.71 10.26 10.76
N SER A 108 -23.76 9.34 10.73
CA SER A 108 -22.88 9.12 9.58
C SER A 108 -23.38 7.93 8.78
N TYR A 109 -23.47 8.13 7.46
CA TYR A 109 -23.85 7.11 6.49
C TYR A 109 -22.73 6.94 5.47
N ARG A 110 -22.20 5.72 5.34
CA ARG A 110 -21.10 5.41 4.43
C ARG A 110 -21.53 4.43 3.34
N LEU A 111 -21.19 4.74 2.09
CA LEU A 111 -21.43 3.85 0.95
C LEU A 111 -20.60 2.56 1.09
N MET A 112 -21.25 1.42 0.89
CA MET A 112 -20.61 0.11 0.78
C MET A 112 -19.84 0.05 -0.53
N THR A 113 -18.53 -0.08 -0.42
CA THR A 113 -17.60 -0.20 -1.54
C THR A 113 -16.77 -1.47 -1.39
N LYS A 114 -15.89 -1.78 -2.35
CA LYS A 114 -14.86 -2.82 -2.16
C LYS A 114 -13.96 -2.55 -0.95
N CYS A 115 -13.82 -1.30 -0.50
CA CYS A 115 -13.03 -0.95 0.67
C CYS A 115 -13.72 -1.23 2.02
N THR A 116 -14.99 -1.65 2.03
CA THR A 116 -15.74 -1.92 3.27
C THR A 116 -15.02 -2.95 4.15
N ASP A 117 -14.58 -4.05 3.55
CA ASP A 117 -13.85 -5.13 4.24
C ASP A 117 -12.32 -5.00 4.16
N ASN A 118 -11.83 -3.88 3.60
CA ASN A 118 -10.42 -3.62 3.30
C ASN A 118 -9.67 -4.79 2.61
N PRO A 119 -9.61 -4.83 1.26
CA PRO A 119 -8.88 -5.86 0.53
C PRO A 119 -7.35 -5.74 0.67
N CYS A 120 -6.83 -4.59 1.08
CA CYS A 120 -5.40 -4.35 1.22
C CYS A 120 -4.79 -5.19 2.35
N LYS A 121 -3.63 -5.80 2.11
CA LYS A 121 -2.92 -6.64 3.08
C LYS A 121 -1.94 -5.82 3.92
N ASN A 122 -1.42 -6.46 4.97
CA ASN A 122 -0.30 -5.97 5.78
C ASN A 122 -0.47 -4.55 6.33
N GLY A 123 -1.70 -4.15 6.68
CA GLY A 123 -1.99 -2.82 7.22
C GLY A 123 -2.14 -1.72 6.16
N GLY A 124 -2.27 -2.07 4.88
CA GLY A 124 -2.60 -1.10 3.83
C GLY A 124 -3.99 -0.49 3.98
N VAL A 125 -4.13 0.75 3.49
CA VAL A 125 -5.39 1.51 3.51
C VAL A 125 -6.01 1.53 2.12
N CYS A 126 -7.23 1.01 2.00
CA CYS A 126 -8.00 0.99 0.75
C CYS A 126 -8.65 2.35 0.52
N SER A 127 -8.58 2.85 -0.72
CA SER A 127 -9.29 4.03 -1.18
C SER A 127 -10.22 3.63 -2.34
N PRO A 128 -11.54 3.84 -2.24
CA PRO A 128 -12.44 3.55 -3.35
C PRO A 128 -12.18 4.53 -4.48
N LEU A 129 -12.30 4.04 -5.70
CA LEU A 129 -12.25 4.85 -6.92
C LEU A 129 -13.69 5.07 -7.42
N GLU A 130 -13.86 5.94 -8.42
CA GLU A 130 -15.13 6.43 -8.98
C GLU A 130 -16.28 5.40 -9.09
N ASN A 131 -17.52 5.91 -9.20
CA ASN A 131 -18.74 5.16 -9.56
C ASN A 131 -19.07 3.97 -8.65
N GLY A 132 -19.52 4.25 -7.42
CA GLY A 132 -19.99 3.20 -6.51
C GLY A 132 -18.90 2.41 -5.80
N GLY A 133 -17.62 2.71 -6.05
CA GLY A 133 -16.50 2.10 -5.33
C GLY A 133 -16.26 0.62 -5.65
N GLU A 134 -16.58 0.20 -6.88
CA GLU A 134 -16.26 -1.14 -7.38
C GLU A 134 -14.76 -1.33 -7.66
N LEU A 135 -14.08 -0.24 -8.01
CA LEU A 135 -12.62 -0.18 -8.14
C LEU A 135 -12.01 0.44 -6.88
N PHE A 136 -10.77 0.08 -6.58
CA PHE A 136 -10.05 0.60 -5.44
C PHE A 136 -8.55 0.70 -5.71
N SER A 137 -7.86 1.49 -4.90
CA SER A 137 -6.40 1.49 -4.79
C SER A 137 -5.97 1.32 -3.34
N CYS A 138 -4.83 0.66 -3.14
CA CYS A 138 -4.23 0.52 -1.82
C CYS A 138 -3.11 1.52 -1.63
N THR A 139 -3.11 2.19 -0.48
CA THR A 139 -1.93 2.91 0.03
C THR A 139 -1.18 1.97 0.97
N CYS A 140 0.03 1.56 0.57
CA CYS A 140 0.82 0.60 1.33
C CYS A 140 1.66 1.27 2.43
N PRO A 141 1.89 0.59 3.57
CA PRO A 141 2.90 1.01 4.53
C PRO A 141 4.29 1.03 3.91
N ALA A 142 5.22 1.78 4.53
CA ALA A 142 6.58 1.97 4.01
C ALA A 142 7.41 0.68 3.86
N SER A 143 6.96 -0.45 4.42
CA SER A 143 7.63 -1.75 4.32
C SER A 143 7.01 -2.70 3.29
N HIS A 144 5.95 -2.30 2.58
CA HIS A 144 5.23 -3.19 1.66
C HIS A 144 4.94 -2.52 0.31
N THR A 145 4.77 -3.35 -0.72
CA THR A 145 4.48 -2.92 -2.10
C THR A 145 3.54 -3.89 -2.83
N GLY A 146 3.16 -3.54 -4.07
CA GLY A 146 2.18 -4.23 -4.91
C GLY A 146 0.77 -3.67 -4.76
N ASP A 147 -0.11 -4.04 -5.69
CA ASP A 147 -1.47 -3.47 -5.82
C ASP A 147 -2.35 -3.64 -4.57
N VAL A 148 -2.07 -4.67 -3.78
CA VAL A 148 -2.74 -4.94 -2.50
C VAL A 148 -1.77 -5.07 -1.31
N CYS A 149 -0.55 -4.54 -1.44
CA CYS A 149 0.47 -4.52 -0.38
C CYS A 149 0.91 -5.91 0.13
N HIS A 150 0.91 -6.93 -0.75
CA HIS A 150 1.28 -8.29 -0.36
C HIS A 150 2.78 -8.58 -0.41
N TYR A 151 3.58 -7.74 -1.08
CA TYR A 151 5.03 -7.90 -1.11
C TYR A 151 5.68 -7.11 0.03
N LEU A 152 6.67 -7.72 0.70
CA LEU A 152 7.56 -7.03 1.62
C LEU A 152 8.67 -6.33 0.81
N LEU A 153 9.05 -5.12 1.20
CA LEU A 153 10.21 -4.43 0.68
C LEU A 153 11.49 -4.95 1.36
N ASP A 154 12.60 -4.99 0.61
CA ASP A 154 13.93 -5.35 1.12
C ASP A 154 14.49 -4.13 1.90
N THR A 155 13.86 -3.88 3.04
CA THR A 155 14.11 -2.74 3.93
C THR A 155 15.28 -2.91 4.91
N PRO A 156 15.66 -4.13 5.37
CA PRO A 156 16.76 -4.28 6.30
C PRO A 156 18.08 -3.84 5.64
N THR A 157 18.66 -2.75 6.15
CA THR A 157 20.02 -2.34 5.82
C THR A 157 20.96 -2.75 6.95
N GLY A 158 22.23 -2.92 6.65
CA GLY A 158 23.22 -3.25 7.66
C GLY A 158 24.62 -3.49 7.12
N THR A 159 25.51 -3.80 8.06
CA THR A 159 26.86 -4.24 7.72
C THR A 159 27.21 -5.49 8.52
N LEU A 160 27.89 -6.43 7.88
CA LEU A 160 28.49 -7.59 8.52
C LEU A 160 30.01 -7.51 8.38
N THR A 161 30.74 -7.52 9.49
CA THR A 161 32.21 -7.47 9.46
C THR A 161 32.76 -8.79 9.99
N SER A 162 33.71 -9.38 9.27
CA SER A 162 34.39 -10.61 9.68
C SER A 162 35.20 -10.41 10.96
N PRO A 163 35.60 -11.48 11.67
CA PRO A 163 36.73 -11.41 12.59
C PRO A 163 38.02 -10.94 11.89
N PRO A 164 39.03 -10.46 12.63
CA PRO A 164 40.33 -10.11 12.08
C PRO A 164 41.06 -11.34 11.56
N PHE A 165 41.74 -11.20 10.43
CA PHE A 165 42.61 -12.24 9.86
C PHE A 165 43.85 -11.61 9.22
N LYS A 166 44.77 -12.47 8.77
CA LYS A 166 45.97 -12.07 8.01
C LYS A 166 46.03 -12.89 6.73
N PHE A 167 46.55 -12.29 5.66
CA PHE A 167 46.75 -13.00 4.40
C PHE A 167 47.97 -13.92 4.48
N LEU A 168 47.83 -15.12 3.92
CA LEU A 168 48.94 -16.04 3.66
C LEU A 168 49.43 -15.89 2.21
N GLY A 169 48.49 -15.61 1.30
CA GLY A 169 48.73 -15.41 -0.13
C GLY A 169 48.67 -13.97 -0.62
N PRO A 170 49.21 -13.67 -1.82
CA PRO A 170 49.13 -12.35 -2.44
C PRO A 170 47.74 -12.01 -3.02
N THR A 171 46.80 -12.95 -3.03
CA THR A 171 45.47 -12.75 -3.62
C THR A 171 44.39 -13.24 -2.67
N LEU A 172 43.34 -12.43 -2.49
CA LEU A 172 42.10 -12.84 -1.85
C LEU A 172 41.04 -13.00 -2.93
N SER A 173 40.44 -14.17 -3.04
CA SER A 173 39.35 -14.48 -3.98
C SER A 173 38.06 -14.75 -3.22
N PHE A 174 36.92 -14.40 -3.84
CA PHE A 174 35.60 -14.59 -3.26
C PHE A 174 34.52 -14.64 -4.35
N MET A 175 33.33 -15.06 -3.96
CA MET A 175 32.12 -15.00 -4.78
C MET A 175 31.27 -13.83 -4.29
N ILE A 176 30.78 -13.02 -5.21
CA ILE A 176 29.89 -11.88 -4.91
C ILE A 176 28.72 -11.82 -5.90
N GLY A 177 27.53 -11.56 -5.39
CA GLY A 177 26.29 -11.34 -6.13
C GLY A 177 25.45 -10.27 -5.44
N GLY A 178 24.20 -10.10 -5.88
CA GLY A 178 23.28 -9.09 -5.38
C GLY A 178 23.37 -7.78 -6.16
N GLY A 179 23.25 -6.65 -5.44
CA GLY A 179 23.30 -5.30 -5.99
C GLY A 179 24.66 -4.91 -6.56
N CYS A 180 24.65 -4.05 -7.58
CA CYS A 180 25.85 -3.63 -8.31
C CYS A 180 26.21 -2.15 -8.13
N ASP A 181 25.51 -1.42 -7.25
CA ASP A 181 25.81 -0.02 -6.91
C ASP A 181 26.76 0.06 -5.72
N VAL A 182 27.99 0.53 -5.97
CA VAL A 182 29.04 0.63 -4.95
C VAL A 182 28.66 1.56 -3.78
N ASN A 183 27.69 2.46 -3.94
CA ASN A 183 27.25 3.32 -2.85
C ASN A 183 26.31 2.58 -1.88
N TYR A 184 25.56 1.59 -2.37
CA TYR A 184 24.53 0.90 -1.60
C TYR A 184 24.91 -0.54 -1.25
N GLU A 185 25.32 -1.36 -2.21
CA GLU A 185 25.64 -2.77 -1.98
C GLU A 185 27.08 -3.10 -2.38
N ARG A 186 27.92 -3.46 -1.40
CA ARG A 186 29.34 -3.77 -1.65
C ARG A 186 30.00 -4.64 -0.58
N ALA A 187 31.04 -5.36 -0.99
CA ALA A 187 32.06 -5.88 -0.10
C ALA A 187 33.24 -4.90 -0.02
N GLU A 188 33.80 -4.73 1.18
CA GLU A 188 34.93 -3.87 1.46
C GLU A 188 36.06 -4.67 2.12
N LEU A 189 37.30 -4.43 1.71
CA LEU A 189 38.48 -4.89 2.44
C LEU A 189 38.99 -3.77 3.33
N LEU A 190 39.14 -4.06 4.62
CA LEU A 190 39.70 -3.13 5.60
C LEU A 190 41.07 -3.62 6.05
N ILE A 191 42.08 -2.77 5.96
CA ILE A 191 43.42 -3.01 6.53
C ILE A 191 43.67 -2.00 7.63
N ASP A 192 43.90 -2.49 8.85
CA ASP A 192 44.06 -1.66 10.05
C ASP A 192 42.95 -0.60 10.21
N GLY A 193 41.72 -0.96 9.83
CA GLY A 193 40.52 -0.11 9.91
C GLY A 193 40.24 0.77 8.70
N ALA A 194 41.15 0.87 7.73
CA ALA A 194 40.96 1.67 6.52
C ALA A 194 40.46 0.82 5.34
N VAL A 195 39.44 1.29 4.61
CA VAL A 195 38.93 0.62 3.41
C VAL A 195 39.93 0.79 2.27
N VAL A 196 40.49 -0.31 1.78
CA VAL A 196 41.50 -0.33 0.70
C VAL A 196 40.96 -0.91 -0.61
N HIS A 197 39.94 -1.76 -0.55
CA HIS A 197 39.26 -2.31 -1.73
C HIS A 197 37.75 -2.33 -1.56
N LYS A 198 37.05 -2.27 -2.70
CA LYS A 198 35.59 -2.40 -2.80
C LYS A 198 35.23 -3.27 -4.01
N SER A 199 34.20 -4.09 -3.87
CA SER A 199 33.60 -4.85 -4.97
C SER A 199 32.09 -4.93 -4.80
N THR A 200 31.36 -5.07 -5.91
CA THR A 200 29.90 -5.16 -5.94
C THR A 200 29.49 -6.45 -6.66
N GLY A 201 28.18 -6.73 -6.70
CA GLY A 201 27.61 -7.78 -7.54
C GLY A 201 27.90 -7.53 -9.04
N ILE A 202 27.75 -8.57 -9.85
CA ILE A 202 28.07 -8.50 -11.27
C ILE A 202 26.94 -7.80 -12.04
N LYS A 203 27.26 -6.71 -12.73
CA LYS A 203 26.36 -6.07 -13.69
C LYS A 203 26.17 -6.99 -14.90
N LYS A 204 24.93 -7.32 -15.23
CA LYS A 204 24.60 -8.10 -16.44
C LYS A 204 24.81 -7.26 -17.71
N ALA A 205 24.94 -7.95 -18.85
CA ALA A 205 25.22 -7.32 -20.14
C ALA A 205 24.12 -6.35 -20.61
N ASP A 206 22.88 -6.58 -20.18
CA ASP A 206 21.72 -5.69 -20.39
C ASP A 206 21.68 -4.49 -19.45
N GLY A 207 22.65 -4.36 -18.56
CA GLY A 207 22.76 -3.30 -17.57
C GLY A 207 22.01 -3.58 -16.27
N TYR A 208 21.38 -4.75 -16.11
CA TYR A 208 20.67 -5.11 -14.88
C TYR A 208 21.65 -5.33 -13.72
N CYS A 209 21.41 -4.63 -12.60
CA CYS A 209 22.28 -4.56 -11.43
C CYS A 209 21.83 -5.46 -10.26
N GLN A 210 20.83 -6.31 -10.47
CA GLN A 210 20.13 -7.02 -9.39
C GLN A 210 20.16 -8.51 -9.68
N SER A 211 21.00 -9.30 -9.01
CA SER A 211 21.14 -10.71 -9.39
C SER A 211 21.52 -11.61 -8.24
N GLU A 212 20.74 -12.67 -8.02
CA GLU A 212 21.09 -13.76 -7.09
C GLU A 212 22.31 -14.56 -7.56
N THR A 213 22.59 -14.54 -8.88
CA THR A 213 23.76 -15.22 -9.44
C THR A 213 25.04 -14.54 -8.97
N MET A 214 25.85 -15.30 -8.22
CA MET A 214 27.17 -14.87 -7.80
C MET A 214 28.21 -15.12 -8.88
N GLY A 215 29.23 -14.29 -8.96
CA GLY A 215 30.44 -14.61 -9.72
C GLY A 215 31.72 -14.25 -8.98
N LYS A 216 32.82 -14.70 -9.58
CA LYS A 216 34.15 -14.62 -8.97
C LYS A 216 34.70 -13.21 -9.03
N ALA A 217 35.24 -12.76 -7.92
CA ALA A 217 36.02 -11.53 -7.80
C ALA A 217 37.29 -11.81 -6.98
N SER A 218 38.28 -10.95 -7.13
CA SER A 218 39.53 -11.04 -6.38
C SER A 218 40.15 -9.66 -6.13
N TRP A 219 40.93 -9.58 -5.06
CA TRP A 219 41.75 -8.44 -4.72
C TRP A 219 43.22 -8.85 -4.64
N ASP A 220 44.10 -8.02 -5.19
CA ASP A 220 45.55 -8.11 -4.95
C ASP A 220 45.84 -7.55 -3.57
N VAL A 221 46.39 -8.39 -2.70
CA VAL A 221 46.71 -8.09 -1.30
C VAL A 221 48.20 -8.25 -1.00
N SER A 222 49.03 -8.38 -2.04
CA SER A 222 50.48 -8.54 -1.93
C SER A 222 51.16 -7.45 -1.08
N ALA A 223 50.66 -6.22 -1.14
CA ALA A 223 51.15 -5.09 -0.35
C ALA A 223 50.77 -5.14 1.14
N TYR A 224 49.87 -6.05 1.55
CA TYR A 224 49.28 -6.10 2.89
C TYR A 224 49.60 -7.38 3.65
N LEU A 225 50.50 -8.21 3.12
CA LEU A 225 50.93 -9.45 3.79
C LEU A 225 51.35 -9.20 5.24
N GLY A 226 50.84 -10.03 6.15
CA GLY A 226 51.11 -9.92 7.59
C GLY A 226 50.37 -8.82 8.35
N ARG A 227 49.68 -7.90 7.66
CA ARG A 227 48.81 -6.88 8.29
C ARG A 227 47.46 -7.47 8.68
N THR A 228 46.78 -6.82 9.63
CA THR A 228 45.47 -7.26 10.10
C THR A 228 44.39 -6.75 9.15
N ALA A 229 43.58 -7.67 8.66
CA ALA A 229 42.53 -7.44 7.69
C ALA A 229 41.14 -7.81 8.24
N HIS A 230 40.11 -7.14 7.72
CA HIS A 230 38.70 -7.52 7.88
C HIS A 230 38.01 -7.43 6.52
N VAL A 231 37.01 -8.27 6.28
CA VAL A 231 36.04 -8.08 5.20
C VAL A 231 34.77 -7.52 5.82
N ARG A 232 34.25 -6.43 5.24
CA ARG A 232 32.95 -5.86 5.62
C ARG A 232 32.00 -5.90 4.44
N LEU A 233 30.85 -6.52 4.63
CA LEU A 233 29.72 -6.45 3.71
C LEU A 233 28.86 -5.27 4.11
N VAL A 234 28.43 -4.50 3.13
CA VAL A 234 27.58 -3.32 3.29
C VAL A 234 26.36 -3.51 2.40
N ASP A 235 25.20 -3.44 3.03
CA ASP A 235 23.91 -3.33 2.39
C ASP A 235 23.19 -2.09 2.92
N ALA A 236 23.14 -1.06 2.09
CA ALA A 236 22.45 0.19 2.39
C ALA A 236 21.24 0.40 1.46
N SER A 237 20.82 -0.63 0.73
CA SER A 237 19.67 -0.57 -0.16
C SER A 237 18.38 -0.77 0.62
N SER A 238 17.37 0.05 0.35
CA SER A 238 16.05 -0.07 0.98
C SER A 238 14.93 -0.17 -0.06
N GLY A 239 15.29 -0.56 -1.29
CA GLY A 239 14.38 -0.61 -2.43
C GLY A 239 13.51 -1.87 -2.47
N ASN A 240 12.77 -2.02 -3.56
CA ASN A 240 12.00 -3.25 -3.83
C ASN A 240 12.90 -4.49 -4.01
N TRP A 241 14.19 -4.27 -4.25
CA TRP A 241 15.22 -5.29 -4.39
C TRP A 241 16.57 -4.68 -4.08
N GLY A 242 17.30 -5.27 -3.13
CA GLY A 242 18.59 -4.74 -2.71
C GLY A 242 19.14 -5.56 -1.55
N HIS A 243 20.12 -6.40 -1.86
CA HIS A 243 20.95 -7.11 -0.90
C HIS A 243 22.26 -7.54 -1.56
N ILE A 244 23.20 -8.03 -0.75
CA ILE A 244 24.48 -8.57 -1.22
C ILE A 244 24.58 -10.06 -0.89
N ASN A 245 24.97 -10.86 -1.88
CA ASN A 245 25.36 -12.25 -1.68
C ASN A 245 26.88 -12.33 -1.65
N PHE A 246 27.44 -12.97 -0.64
CA PHE A 246 28.89 -13.08 -0.50
C PHE A 246 29.29 -14.41 0.12
N ASP A 247 30.22 -15.12 -0.51
CA ASP A 247 30.63 -16.46 -0.08
C ASP A 247 32.04 -16.81 -0.59
N HIS A 248 32.53 -17.98 -0.20
CA HIS A 248 33.72 -18.65 -0.74
C HIS A 248 34.97 -17.76 -0.69
N VAL A 249 35.23 -17.14 0.46
CA VAL A 249 36.45 -16.35 0.66
C VAL A 249 37.64 -17.30 0.80
N THR A 250 38.60 -17.20 -0.11
CA THR A 250 39.83 -17.99 -0.10
C THR A 250 41.02 -17.09 -0.37
N ASP A 251 42.15 -17.33 0.30
CA ASP A 251 43.40 -16.71 -0.05
C ASP A 251 44.26 -17.67 -0.89
N SER A 252 45.12 -17.12 -1.74
CA SER A 252 46.05 -17.90 -2.55
C SER A 252 47.24 -18.38 -1.72
N CYS A 253 47.01 -19.34 -0.82
CA CYS A 253 48.11 -20.01 -0.14
C CYS A 253 49.04 -20.67 -1.19
N PRO A 254 50.37 -20.41 -1.14
CA PRO A 254 51.35 -21.19 -1.89
C PRO A 254 51.32 -22.68 -1.53
#